data_AF-A0A6A3BJM9-F1
#
_entry.id   AF-A0A6A3BJM9-F1
#
_cell.length_a   1.000
_cell.length_b   1.000
_cell.length_c   1.000
_cell.angle_alpha   90.00
_cell.angle_beta   90.00
_cell.angle_gamma   90.00
#
_symmetry.space_group_name_H-M   'P 1'
#
loop_
_entity.id
_entity.type
_entity.pdbx_description
1 polymer ?
#
loop_
_entity_poly.entity_id
_entity_poly.type
_entity_poly.pdbx_seq_one_letter_code
_entity_poly.pdbx_strand_id
1 'polypeptide(L)'
;MSLKKEDLQKADILLLDNLSEYKEEVANCSKFAELLSSGVDILVNDSFGQSHKILASTVGVARFCYASMAGFSFEENLHQLKKIAKTKKKPFIAIYGFLSCNYRTNISIDFCSSLVSNLLMQIGGGNLKNKAAALQFLASICDALVFVGQMSFPIMHALGHIIPINLVERVAHKAALDIVQFSHDKNVLMSCPTDFGV
;
A
#
# COMPACT_ATOMS: atom_id res chain seq x y z
N MET A 1 20.67 -8.47 -23.26
CA MET A 1 21.25 -9.18 -22.11
C MET A 1 21.31 -10.65 -22.48
N SER A 2 22.48 -11.17 -22.84
CA SER A 2 22.64 -12.60 -23.14
C SER A 2 22.83 -13.33 -21.81
N LEU A 3 21.79 -14.02 -21.35
CA LEU A 3 21.92 -14.98 -20.26
C LEU A 3 22.83 -16.11 -20.77
N LYS A 4 24.10 -16.11 -20.34
CA LYS A 4 25.02 -17.21 -20.63
C LYS A 4 24.53 -18.44 -19.86
N LYS A 5 23.96 -19.40 -20.59
CA LYS A 5 23.61 -20.73 -20.10
C LYS A 5 24.90 -21.54 -19.94
N GLU A 6 25.61 -21.33 -18.85
CA GLU A 6 26.71 -22.21 -18.45
C GLU A 6 26.17 -23.09 -17.31
N ASP A 7 25.88 -24.35 -17.66
CA ASP A 7 25.63 -25.52 -16.81
C ASP A 7 24.89 -25.30 -15.46
N LEU A 8 23.63 -24.88 -15.52
CA LEU A 8 22.71 -24.92 -14.38
C LEU A 8 22.45 -26.39 -14.00
N GLN A 9 23.16 -26.88 -12.98
CA GLN A 9 22.87 -28.17 -12.36
C GLN A 9 21.66 -28.01 -11.41
N LYS A 10 21.05 -29.13 -11.00
CA LYS A 10 19.77 -29.14 -10.27
C LYS A 10 19.73 -28.16 -9.08
N ALA A 11 18.75 -27.24 -9.15
CA ALA A 11 18.29 -26.30 -8.12
C ALA A 11 19.20 -25.09 -7.82
N ASP A 12 19.74 -24.46 -8.85
CA ASP A 12 20.31 -23.12 -8.73
C ASP A 12 19.21 -22.05 -8.59
N ILE A 13 19.35 -21.17 -7.60
CA ILE A 13 18.51 -19.99 -7.42
C ILE A 13 19.20 -18.81 -8.10
N LEU A 14 18.55 -18.24 -9.12
CA LEU A 14 19.01 -17.03 -9.77
C LEU A 14 18.22 -15.82 -9.25
N LEU A 15 18.93 -14.80 -8.79
CA LEU A 15 18.35 -13.49 -8.48
C LEU A 15 18.73 -12.52 -9.59
N LEU A 16 17.71 -11.90 -10.20
CA LEU A 16 17.92 -10.86 -11.20
C LEU A 16 18.20 -9.51 -10.54
N ASP A 17 18.81 -8.61 -11.31
CA ASP A 17 18.97 -7.22 -10.92
C ASP A 17 17.61 -6.53 -10.71
N ASN A 18 17.63 -5.38 -10.06
CA ASN A 18 16.45 -4.59 -9.75
C ASN A 18 15.72 -4.14 -11.03
N LEU A 19 14.62 -4.83 -11.36
CA LEU A 19 13.85 -4.58 -12.57
C LEU A 19 13.23 -3.17 -12.64
N SER A 20 13.08 -2.49 -11.50
CA SER A 20 12.49 -1.14 -11.43
C SER A 20 13.35 -0.06 -12.10
N GLU A 21 14.63 -0.35 -12.37
CA GLU A 21 15.57 0.59 -12.99
C GLU A 21 15.44 0.61 -14.53
N TYR A 22 14.77 -0.40 -15.11
CA TYR A 22 14.57 -0.50 -16.54
C TYR A 22 13.33 0.27 -16.97
N LYS A 23 13.45 1.14 -17.98
CA LYS A 23 12.31 1.88 -18.53
C LYS A 23 11.32 0.93 -19.20
N GLU A 24 11.85 -0.16 -19.75
CA GLU A 24 11.13 -1.24 -20.40
C GLU A 24 10.17 -1.97 -19.45
N GLU A 25 10.51 -2.06 -18.17
CA GLU A 25 9.66 -2.65 -17.12
C GLU A 25 8.41 -1.81 -16.92
N VAL A 26 8.58 -0.51 -16.68
CA VAL A 26 7.49 0.44 -16.46
C VAL A 26 6.64 0.63 -17.72
N ALA A 27 7.25 0.53 -18.89
CA ALA A 27 6.56 0.60 -20.18
C ALA A 27 5.84 -0.70 -20.58
N ASN A 28 5.93 -1.77 -19.77
CA ASN A 28 5.40 -3.10 -20.10
C ASN A 28 5.83 -3.58 -21.50
N CYS A 29 7.12 -3.45 -21.80
CA CYS A 29 7.66 -3.75 -23.13
C CYS A 29 7.59 -5.26 -23.44
N SER A 30 6.92 -5.61 -24.54
CA SER A 30 6.74 -7.01 -24.97
C SER A 30 8.06 -7.76 -25.17
N LYS A 31 9.07 -7.13 -25.78
CA LYS A 31 10.39 -7.75 -26.01
C LYS A 31 11.15 -8.01 -24.71
N PHE A 32 10.96 -7.13 -23.72
CA PHE A 32 11.59 -7.29 -22.41
C PHE A 32 10.90 -8.38 -21.61
N ALA A 33 9.58 -8.45 -21.65
CA ALA A 33 8.81 -9.56 -21.07
C ALA A 33 9.18 -10.92 -21.68
N GLU A 34 9.33 -11.01 -23.00
CA GLU A 34 9.77 -12.23 -23.69
C GLU A 34 11.17 -12.66 -23.24
N LEU A 35 12.09 -11.70 -23.09
CA LEU A 35 13.43 -11.93 -22.56
C LEU A 35 13.38 -12.48 -21.12
N LEU A 36 12.53 -11.91 -20.26
CA LEU A 36 12.36 -12.35 -18.87
C LEU A 36 11.77 -13.77 -18.78
N SER A 37 10.88 -14.14 -19.69
CA SER A 37 10.29 -15.49 -19.75
C SER A 37 11.19 -16.55 -20.39
N SER A 38 12.36 -16.17 -20.92
CA SER A 38 13.20 -17.08 -21.68
C SER A 38 13.72 -18.23 -20.81
N GLY A 39 13.21 -19.44 -21.06
CA GLY A 39 13.52 -20.63 -20.26
C GLY A 39 12.72 -20.73 -18.95
N VAL A 40 11.64 -19.97 -18.82
CA VAL A 40 10.71 -20.02 -17.68
C VAL A 40 9.39 -20.64 -18.12
N ASP A 41 9.12 -21.86 -17.65
CA ASP A 41 7.86 -22.55 -17.94
C ASP A 41 6.70 -22.00 -17.11
N ILE A 42 6.96 -21.73 -15.83
CA ILE A 42 5.96 -21.36 -14.84
C ILE A 42 6.34 -20.02 -14.21
N LEU A 43 5.44 -19.05 -14.32
CA LEU A 43 5.51 -17.79 -13.59
C LEU A 43 4.72 -17.90 -12.29
N VAL A 44 5.35 -17.52 -11.18
CA VAL A 44 4.66 -17.34 -9.89
C VAL A 44 4.74 -15.86 -9.50
N ASN A 45 3.61 -15.17 -9.52
CA ASN A 45 3.51 -13.78 -9.06
C ASN A 45 3.13 -13.76 -7.57
N ASP A 46 4.12 -13.53 -6.70
CA ASP A 46 3.90 -13.34 -5.26
C ASP A 46 3.90 -11.84 -4.85
N SER A 47 3.89 -10.91 -5.81
CA SER A 47 4.00 -9.47 -5.59
C SER A 47 2.65 -8.76 -5.59
N PHE A 48 1.79 -9.04 -4.59
CA PHE A 48 0.47 -8.40 -4.47
C PHE A 48 0.53 -6.87 -4.52
N GLY A 49 1.49 -6.26 -3.80
CA GLY A 49 1.64 -4.80 -3.73
C GLY A 49 1.88 -4.13 -5.08
N GLN A 50 2.45 -4.82 -6.07
CA GLN A 50 2.74 -4.29 -7.41
C GLN A 50 1.67 -4.68 -8.43
N SER A 51 0.66 -5.46 -8.04
CA SER A 51 -0.35 -6.02 -8.94
C SER A 51 -1.32 -4.99 -9.52
N HIS A 52 -1.33 -3.78 -8.96
CA HIS A 52 -2.08 -2.65 -9.50
C HIS A 52 -1.36 -1.93 -10.66
N LYS A 53 -0.08 -2.24 -10.90
CA LYS A 53 0.73 -1.68 -11.97
C LYS A 53 0.80 -2.64 -13.15
N ILE A 54 0.76 -2.09 -14.35
CA ILE A 54 0.98 -2.85 -15.58
C ILE A 54 2.48 -2.84 -15.86
N LEU A 55 3.18 -3.90 -15.45
CA LEU A 55 4.63 -4.02 -15.60
C LEU A 55 5.00 -5.23 -16.46
N ALA A 56 6.20 -5.21 -17.05
CA ALA A 56 6.66 -6.33 -17.88
C ALA A 56 6.88 -7.59 -17.03
N SER A 57 7.45 -7.49 -15.83
CA SER A 57 7.73 -8.62 -14.93
C SER A 57 6.49 -9.23 -14.26
N THR A 58 5.35 -8.55 -14.27
CA THR A 58 4.11 -9.03 -13.64
C THR A 58 3.04 -9.38 -14.67
N VAL A 59 2.76 -8.48 -15.61
CA VAL A 59 1.69 -8.60 -16.60
C VAL A 59 2.22 -9.05 -17.95
N GLY A 60 3.35 -8.47 -18.40
CA GLY A 60 3.92 -8.76 -19.71
C GLY A 60 4.38 -10.21 -19.83
N VAL A 61 5.15 -10.68 -18.85
CA VAL A 61 5.80 -12.00 -18.84
C VAL A 61 4.79 -13.14 -18.81
N ALA A 62 3.63 -12.94 -18.18
CA ALA A 62 2.54 -13.92 -18.13
C ALA A 62 2.01 -14.34 -19.51
N ARG A 63 2.25 -13.54 -20.55
CA ARG A 63 1.87 -13.85 -21.94
C ARG A 63 2.78 -14.88 -22.61
N PHE A 64 3.97 -15.08 -22.08
CA PHE A 64 5.03 -15.90 -22.67
C PHE A 64 5.31 -17.18 -21.87
N CYS A 65 4.88 -17.24 -20.61
CA CYS A 65 4.98 -18.45 -19.80
C CYS A 65 3.81 -19.41 -20.09
N TYR A 66 4.07 -20.72 -19.98
CA TYR A 66 3.07 -21.76 -20.18
C TYR A 66 1.97 -21.69 -19.10
N ALA A 67 2.37 -21.49 -17.85
CA ALA A 67 1.45 -21.31 -16.72
C ALA A 67 1.84 -20.07 -15.90
N SER A 68 0.83 -19.37 -15.40
CA SER A 68 1.00 -18.22 -14.49
C SER A 68 0.11 -18.42 -13.26
N MET A 69 0.68 -18.29 -12.08
CA MET A 69 0.00 -18.55 -10.81
C MET A 69 0.27 -17.42 -9.81
N ALA A 70 -0.66 -17.22 -8.88
CA ALA A 70 -0.40 -16.38 -7.71
C ALA A 70 0.38 -17.18 -6.66
N GLY A 71 1.35 -16.54 -6.01
CA GLY A 71 2.02 -17.12 -4.86
C GLY A 71 1.13 -17.14 -3.61
N PHE A 72 1.59 -17.83 -2.56
CA PHE A 72 0.83 -17.96 -1.31
C PHE A 72 0.63 -16.62 -0.60
N SER A 73 1.66 -15.79 -0.55
CA SER A 73 1.59 -14.46 0.08
C SER A 73 0.58 -13.59 -0.68
N PHE A 74 0.59 -13.66 -2.01
CA PHE A 74 -0.39 -12.99 -2.84
C PHE A 74 -1.82 -13.46 -2.52
N GLU A 75 -2.04 -14.78 -2.50
CA GLU A 75 -3.35 -15.36 -2.22
C GLU A 75 -3.89 -14.93 -0.86
N GLU A 76 -3.05 -14.97 0.18
CA GLU A 76 -3.41 -14.53 1.53
C GLU A 76 -3.83 -13.05 1.54
N ASN A 77 -3.03 -12.17 0.95
CA ASN A 77 -3.34 -10.73 0.85
C ASN A 77 -4.66 -10.49 0.09
N LEU A 78 -4.87 -11.21 -1.01
CA LEU A 78 -6.11 -11.11 -1.78
C LEU A 78 -7.32 -11.63 -0.96
N HIS A 79 -7.14 -12.71 -0.20
CA HIS A 79 -8.19 -13.26 0.65
C HIS A 79 -8.58 -12.28 1.76
N GLN A 80 -7.59 -11.70 2.43
CA GLN A 80 -7.81 -10.64 3.42
C GLN A 80 -8.55 -9.46 2.80
N LEU A 81 -8.10 -8.94 1.64
CA LEU A 81 -8.77 -7.84 0.95
C LEU A 81 -10.23 -8.19 0.59
N LYS A 82 -10.49 -9.40 0.09
CA LYS A 82 -11.85 -9.86 -0.22
C LYS A 82 -12.73 -9.95 1.03
N LYS A 83 -12.18 -10.45 2.13
CA LYS A 83 -12.89 -10.52 3.42
C LYS A 83 -13.27 -9.13 3.90
N ILE A 84 -12.36 -8.18 3.80
CA ILE A 84 -12.58 -6.77 4.13
C ILE A 84 -13.68 -6.18 3.24
N ALA A 85 -13.56 -6.32 1.92
CA ALA A 85 -14.51 -5.78 0.95
C ALA A 85 -15.94 -6.35 1.11
N LYS A 86 -16.08 -7.56 1.65
CA LYS A 86 -17.39 -8.21 1.89
C LYS A 86 -17.95 -7.97 3.29
N THR A 87 -17.11 -7.54 4.25
CA THR A 87 -17.54 -7.40 5.64
C THR A 87 -18.35 -6.12 5.83
N LYS A 88 -19.60 -6.26 6.28
CA LYS A 88 -20.47 -5.16 6.69
C LYS A 88 -20.62 -5.06 8.22
N LYS A 89 -19.71 -5.68 8.98
CA LYS A 89 -19.76 -5.64 10.45
C LYS A 89 -19.44 -4.23 10.92
N LYS A 90 -20.41 -3.62 11.60
CA LYS A 90 -20.27 -2.32 12.24
C LYS A 90 -19.91 -2.50 13.73
N PRO A 91 -19.11 -1.60 14.33
CA PRO A 91 -18.45 -0.47 13.67
C PRO A 91 -17.27 -0.91 12.80
N PHE A 92 -17.15 -0.33 11.61
CA PHE A 92 -16.01 -0.55 10.72
C PHE A 92 -15.03 0.60 10.88
N ILE A 93 -13.84 0.29 11.41
CA ILE A 93 -12.81 1.27 11.76
C ILE A 93 -11.61 1.04 10.85
N ALA A 94 -11.15 2.07 10.16
CA ALA A 94 -9.93 1.97 9.37
C ALA A 94 -8.81 2.80 10.00
N ILE A 95 -7.69 2.15 10.27
CA ILE A 95 -6.47 2.79 10.77
C ILE A 95 -5.54 3.08 9.59
N TYR A 96 -5.08 4.32 9.49
CA TYR A 96 -4.28 4.84 8.39
C TYR A 96 -3.00 5.52 8.88
N GLY A 97 -1.86 4.99 8.48
CA GLY A 97 -0.59 5.67 8.73
C GLY A 97 0.63 4.75 8.66
N PHE A 98 1.79 5.36 8.88
CA PHE A 98 3.08 4.70 8.99
C PHE A 98 3.73 5.12 10.30
N LEU A 99 4.00 4.16 11.20
CA LEU A 99 4.89 4.41 12.33
C LEU A 99 6.32 4.44 11.80
N SER A 100 6.86 5.63 11.55
CA SER A 100 8.31 5.77 11.50
C SER A 100 8.80 5.65 12.94
N CYS A 101 9.63 4.61 13.20
CA CYS A 101 10.14 4.26 14.53
C CYS A 101 10.88 5.39 15.27
N ASN A 102 11.16 6.51 14.60
CA ASN A 102 11.78 7.70 15.20
C ASN A 102 10.79 8.61 15.97
N TYR A 103 9.48 8.48 15.75
CA TYR A 103 8.49 9.28 16.48
C TYR A 103 7.83 8.43 17.56
N ARG A 104 8.22 8.66 18.82
CA ARG A 104 7.50 8.15 20.01
C ARG A 104 6.15 8.84 20.10
N THR A 105 5.20 8.36 19.31
CA THR A 105 3.79 8.65 19.59
C THR A 105 3.35 7.67 20.68
N ASN A 106 2.85 8.18 21.80
CA ASN A 106 2.17 7.39 22.85
C ASN A 106 0.80 6.92 22.35
N ILE A 107 0.73 6.41 21.11
CA ILE A 107 -0.37 5.55 20.73
C ILE A 107 0.01 4.22 21.33
N SER A 108 -0.55 3.91 22.50
CA SER A 108 -0.43 2.57 23.07
C SER A 108 -0.75 1.58 21.96
N ILE A 109 0.24 0.81 21.52
CA ILE A 109 0.08 -0.25 20.52
C ILE A 109 -1.02 -1.22 20.99
N ASP A 110 -1.26 -1.28 22.30
CA ASP A 110 -2.36 -1.98 22.96
C ASP A 110 -3.76 -1.44 22.60
N PHE A 111 -3.93 -0.12 22.39
CA PHE A 111 -5.21 0.46 21.95
C PHE A 111 -5.52 0.11 20.49
N CYS A 112 -4.49 0.14 19.63
CA CYS A 112 -4.62 -0.42 18.28
C CYS A 112 -5.02 -1.89 18.40
N SER A 113 -4.29 -2.72 19.14
CA SER A 113 -4.55 -4.15 19.34
C SER A 113 -5.98 -4.48 19.77
N SER A 114 -6.54 -3.73 20.74
CA SER A 114 -7.91 -3.94 21.24
C SER A 114 -9.01 -3.45 20.30
N LEU A 115 -8.73 -2.50 19.41
CA LEU A 115 -9.66 -2.02 18.37
C LEU A 115 -9.51 -2.76 17.04
N VAL A 116 -8.47 -3.60 16.87
CA VAL A 116 -8.26 -4.44 15.68
C VAL A 116 -9.21 -5.65 15.67
N SER A 117 -10.51 -5.42 15.81
CA SER A 117 -11.47 -6.44 15.41
C SER A 117 -11.66 -6.48 13.90
N ASN A 118 -11.48 -5.35 13.20
CA ASN A 118 -11.60 -5.28 11.74
C ASN A 118 -10.68 -4.20 11.15
N LEU A 119 -9.67 -4.62 10.39
CA LEU A 119 -8.86 -3.85 9.44
C LEU A 119 -7.73 -2.94 9.97
N LEU A 120 -6.50 -3.45 9.89
CA LEU A 120 -5.27 -2.66 9.80
C LEU A 120 -4.87 -2.55 8.32
N MET A 121 -5.27 -1.48 7.62
CA MET A 121 -4.83 -1.25 6.25
C MET A 121 -3.57 -0.38 6.26
N GLN A 122 -2.39 -1.01 6.45
CA GLN A 122 -1.12 -0.36 6.18
C GLN A 122 -0.98 -0.15 4.67
N ILE A 123 -1.54 0.94 4.13
CA ILE A 123 -1.18 1.36 2.78
C ILE A 123 0.25 1.89 2.88
N GLY A 124 1.23 1.13 2.36
CA GLY A 124 2.67 1.41 2.39
C GLY A 124 3.08 2.81 1.90
N GLY A 125 4.30 3.21 2.26
CA GLY A 125 4.85 4.58 2.20
C GLY A 125 4.53 5.40 0.94
N GLY A 126 4.21 6.68 1.15
CA GLY A 126 3.94 7.69 0.13
C GLY A 126 3.12 8.85 0.70
N ASN A 127 3.18 10.03 0.09
CA ASN A 127 2.54 11.24 0.61
C ASN A 127 1.00 11.14 0.61
N LEU A 128 0.33 11.85 1.53
CA LEU A 128 -1.14 11.86 1.68
C LEU A 128 -1.87 12.12 0.35
N LYS A 129 -1.31 13.00 -0.49
CA LYS A 129 -1.86 13.36 -1.81
C LYS A 129 -2.09 12.14 -2.71
N ASN A 130 -1.14 11.22 -2.79
CA ASN A 130 -1.24 10.05 -3.67
C ASN A 130 -2.26 9.02 -3.15
N LYS A 131 -2.72 9.20 -1.91
CA LYS A 131 -3.58 8.29 -1.17
C LYS A 131 -4.99 8.84 -0.95
N ALA A 132 -5.26 10.05 -1.41
CA ALA A 132 -6.55 10.72 -1.20
C ALA A 132 -7.74 9.90 -1.70
N ALA A 133 -7.63 9.27 -2.88
CA ALA A 133 -8.69 8.43 -3.44
C ALA A 133 -9.00 7.20 -2.56
N ALA A 134 -7.96 6.57 -2.00
CA ALA A 134 -8.13 5.44 -1.08
C ALA A 134 -8.77 5.88 0.24
N LEU A 135 -8.36 7.04 0.77
CA LEU A 135 -8.93 7.61 1.99
C LEU A 135 -10.40 8.01 1.82
N GLN A 136 -10.77 8.60 0.68
CA GLN A 136 -12.17 8.90 0.34
C GLN A 136 -13.00 7.63 0.22
N PHE A 137 -12.46 6.58 -0.42
CA PHE A 137 -13.13 5.29 -0.47
C PHE A 137 -13.33 4.71 0.93
N LEU A 138 -12.31 4.73 1.79
CA LEU A 138 -12.43 4.28 3.17
C LEU A 138 -13.46 5.11 3.93
N ALA A 139 -13.44 6.44 3.85
CA ALA A 139 -14.46 7.30 4.44
C ALA A 139 -15.89 7.00 3.92
N SER A 140 -16.04 6.41 2.73
CA SER A 140 -17.35 6.02 2.22
C SER A 140 -17.91 4.72 2.83
N ILE A 141 -17.05 3.88 3.41
CA ILE A 141 -17.42 2.57 3.97
C ILE A 141 -17.21 2.45 5.48
N CYS A 142 -16.37 3.30 6.08
CA CYS A 142 -16.01 3.24 7.50
C CYS A 142 -16.95 4.09 8.35
N ASP A 143 -17.15 3.64 9.59
CA ASP A 143 -17.77 4.43 10.64
C ASP A 143 -16.73 5.31 11.37
N ALA A 144 -15.45 4.90 11.36
CA ALA A 144 -14.35 5.71 11.89
C ALA A 144 -13.04 5.57 11.10
N LEU A 145 -12.26 6.65 11.07
CA LEU A 145 -10.91 6.75 10.50
C LEU A 145 -9.92 7.18 11.58
N VAL A 146 -8.88 6.39 11.80
CA VAL A 146 -7.81 6.69 12.75
C VAL A 146 -6.53 7.00 11.99
N PHE A 147 -6.01 8.22 12.11
CA PHE A 147 -4.76 8.60 11.47
C PHE A 147 -3.59 8.47 12.45
N VAL A 148 -2.48 7.87 12.02
CA VAL A 148 -1.28 7.66 12.85
C VAL A 148 0.00 8.08 12.11
N GLY A 149 1.04 8.42 12.88
CA GLY A 149 2.34 8.85 12.33
C GLY A 149 2.31 10.21 11.62
N GLN A 150 3.26 10.46 10.71
CA GLN A 150 3.43 11.75 10.03
C GLN A 150 2.20 12.18 9.21
N MET A 151 1.39 11.23 8.73
CA MET A 151 0.16 11.50 7.97
C MET A 151 -0.94 12.11 8.84
N SER A 152 -0.86 12.00 10.16
CA SER A 152 -1.78 12.68 11.07
C SER A 152 -1.59 14.20 11.02
N PHE A 153 -0.37 14.72 10.77
CA PHE A 153 -0.11 16.16 10.85
C PHE A 153 -0.90 17.02 9.86
N PRO A 154 -0.99 16.69 8.56
CA PRO A 154 -1.85 17.45 7.66
C PRO A 154 -3.34 17.37 8.04
N ILE A 155 -3.80 16.23 8.55
CA ILE A 155 -5.20 16.03 8.98
C ILE A 155 -5.48 16.83 10.26
N MET A 156 -4.60 16.78 11.26
CA MET A 156 -4.70 17.57 12.48
C MET A 156 -4.70 19.07 12.18
N HIS A 157 -3.82 19.52 11.28
CA HIS A 157 -3.83 20.91 10.81
C HIS A 157 -5.15 21.27 10.11
N ALA A 158 -5.72 20.37 9.30
CA ALA A 158 -7.02 20.56 8.66
C ALA A 158 -8.19 20.57 9.66
N LEU A 159 -8.07 19.86 10.79
CA LEU A 159 -9.01 19.89 11.91
C LEU A 159 -8.84 21.12 12.82
N GLY A 160 -7.83 21.97 12.58
CA GLY A 160 -7.59 23.20 13.33
C GLY A 160 -6.60 23.09 14.50
N HIS A 161 -5.87 21.97 14.64
CA HIS A 161 -4.80 21.86 15.63
C HIS A 161 -3.55 22.65 15.21
N ILE A 162 -2.84 23.21 16.20
CA ILE A 162 -1.60 23.94 15.99
C ILE A 162 -0.46 22.94 15.82
N ILE A 163 -0.01 22.74 14.58
CA ILE A 163 1.10 21.85 14.22
C ILE A 163 2.28 22.66 13.71
N PRO A 164 3.53 22.37 14.12
CA PRO A 164 4.73 22.97 13.54
C PRO A 164 4.78 22.84 12.01
N ILE A 165 5.03 23.94 11.31
CA ILE A 165 4.92 23.99 9.84
C ILE A 165 5.95 23.13 9.10
N ASN A 166 7.02 22.74 9.79
CA ASN A 166 8.03 21.80 9.30
C ASN A 166 7.53 20.34 9.27
N LEU A 167 6.49 20.01 10.03
CA LEU A 167 5.89 18.67 10.09
C LEU A 167 4.70 18.51 9.13
N VAL A 168 4.18 19.61 8.60
CA VAL A 168 3.05 19.57 7.67
C VAL A 168 3.58 19.61 6.24
N GLU A 169 3.34 18.53 5.49
CA GLU A 169 3.55 18.52 4.05
C GLU A 169 2.63 19.54 3.38
N ARG A 170 3.16 20.69 2.94
CA ARG A 170 2.37 21.75 2.29
C ARG A 170 1.57 21.26 1.09
N VAL A 171 2.13 20.31 0.34
CA VAL A 171 1.50 19.72 -0.86
C VAL A 171 0.28 18.86 -0.51
N ALA A 172 0.16 18.40 0.74
CA ALA A 172 -0.93 17.56 1.23
C ALA A 172 -2.10 18.35 1.83
N HIS A 173 -1.96 19.66 2.05
CA HIS A 173 -2.95 20.47 2.78
C HIS A 173 -4.35 20.44 2.17
N LYS A 174 -4.45 20.64 0.85
CA LYS A 174 -5.73 20.59 0.13
C LYS A 174 -6.38 19.21 0.26
N ALA A 175 -5.61 18.15 0.05
CA ALA A 175 -6.11 16.78 0.18
C ALA A 175 -6.61 16.48 1.60
N ALA A 176 -5.92 16.97 2.63
CA ALA A 176 -6.33 16.82 4.02
C ALA A 176 -7.68 17.50 4.30
N LEU A 177 -7.86 18.74 3.84
CA LEU A 177 -9.13 19.46 3.96
C LEU A 177 -10.27 18.74 3.25
N ASP A 178 -10.03 18.28 2.01
CA ASP A 178 -11.02 17.54 1.23
C ASP A 178 -11.45 16.25 1.95
N ILE A 179 -10.51 15.54 2.58
CA ILE A 179 -10.79 14.31 3.35
C ILE A 179 -11.57 14.62 4.63
N VAL A 180 -11.18 15.67 5.37
CA VAL A 180 -11.87 16.10 6.59
C VAL A 180 -13.31 16.49 6.30
N GLN A 181 -13.52 17.30 5.26
CA GLN A 181 -14.85 17.72 4.83
C GLN A 181 -15.70 16.51 4.40
N PHE A 182 -15.15 15.63 3.56
CA PHE A 182 -15.86 14.44 3.10
C PHE A 182 -16.23 13.50 4.25
N SER A 183 -15.34 13.35 5.24
CA SER A 183 -15.60 12.52 6.42
C SER A 183 -16.69 13.12 7.31
N HIS A 184 -16.68 14.45 7.47
CA HIS A 184 -17.74 15.18 8.18
C HIS A 184 -19.10 15.00 7.49
N ASP A 185 -19.17 15.16 6.17
CA ASP A 185 -20.40 15.00 5.38
C ASP A 185 -20.99 13.58 5.47
N LYS A 186 -20.13 12.59 5.74
CA LYS A 186 -20.51 11.17 5.89
C LYS A 186 -20.72 10.73 7.35
N ASN A 187 -20.59 11.63 8.32
CA ASN A 187 -20.63 11.32 9.76
C ASN A 187 -19.60 10.24 10.17
N VAL A 188 -18.41 10.27 9.58
CA VAL A 188 -17.32 9.36 9.93
C VAL A 188 -16.50 9.97 11.06
N LEU A 189 -16.33 9.21 12.14
CA LEU A 189 -15.52 9.65 13.28
C LEU A 189 -14.04 9.66 12.90
N MET A 190 -13.39 10.83 12.96
CA MET A 190 -11.93 10.92 12.75
C MET A 190 -11.20 11.00 14.09
N SER A 191 -10.17 10.17 14.26
CA SER A 191 -9.27 10.19 15.42
C SER A 191 -7.84 10.42 14.97
N CYS A 192 -7.14 11.31 15.67
CA CYS A 192 -5.71 11.57 15.48
C CYS A 192 -5.01 11.53 16.85
N PRO A 193 -3.67 11.42 16.91
CA PRO A 193 -2.94 11.47 18.17
C PRO A 193 -3.19 12.82 18.85
N THR A 194 -3.50 12.79 20.14
CA THR A 194 -3.71 14.02 20.93
C THR A 194 -2.41 14.68 21.37
N ASP A 195 -1.30 13.94 21.31
CA ASP A 195 0.02 14.37 21.69
C ASP A 195 1.06 13.83 20.69
N PHE A 196 1.99 14.68 20.29
CA PHE A 196 3.09 14.34 19.40
C PHE A 196 4.38 14.86 20.04
N GLY A 197 5.13 13.94 20.66
CA GLY A 197 6.45 14.25 21.19
C GLY A 197 7.37 14.75 20.08
N VAL A 198 7.83 16.00 20.23
CA VAL A 198 8.90 16.58 19.40
C VAL A 198 10.25 16.17 19.98
#